data_AF-A0A975C9M0-F1
#
_entry.id   AF-A0A975C9M0-F1
#
_cell.length_a   1.000
_cell.length_b   1.000
_cell.length_c   1.000
_cell.angle_alpha   90.00
_cell.angle_beta   90.00
_cell.angle_gamma   90.00
#
_symmetry.space_group_name_H-M   'P 1'
#
loop_
_entity.id
_entity.type
_entity.pdbx_description
1 polymer ?
#
loop_
_entity_poly.entity_id
_entity_poly.type
_entity_poly.pdbx_seq_one_letter_code
_entity_poly.pdbx_strand_id
1 'polypeptide(L)'
;MKIVRNLLLTGILALLLTGCSDNMKTVDADVAKKIDVSDYFPPIGLTRTYVQYGTEGENMKATDTVKMEVGSEGNEMVYIHETGGLIADSIREYKVEKDAVHVIYIINALKNEETDMLELASKESWETNDADKSVSYMTGSGLSVEVPAGSFQNVIEVTNIVPDDKREQKTVKYYAPEVGLIKTVFHFKDGEEYVFSELESFKMTEEKHAEQKEDAKSEEVTKKDSEEESKEQPKESSPAVETAPQEGIYSNTNYQFSFSMPQTMLDRMDVNTGSWDHDAVATIDFSLNEPTRNIEQGLFSIVVFENTGAEWDHPVYKYVGENEKYVFAYTMAGDPIEAMLLPENADLLEEAQSIIQASQEAMETFEAK
;
A
#
# COMPACT_ATOMS: atom_id res chain seq x y z
N MET A 1 60.09 20.66 35.18
CA MET A 1 60.27 20.08 33.83
C MET A 1 58.88 19.98 33.22
N LYS A 2 58.62 20.76 32.16
CA LYS A 2 57.35 20.78 31.42
C LYS A 2 57.24 19.49 30.59
N ILE A 3 56.04 18.93 30.48
CA ILE A 3 55.41 18.54 29.20
C ILE A 3 53.89 18.54 29.42
N VAL A 4 53.27 19.51 28.78
CA VAL A 4 51.85 19.61 28.44
C VAL A 4 51.73 19.03 27.02
N ARG A 5 50.70 18.21 26.74
CA ARG A 5 50.12 17.80 25.42
C ARG A 5 49.55 16.37 25.57
N ASN A 6 48.38 15.97 25.10
CA ASN A 6 47.45 16.54 24.13
C ASN A 6 46.00 16.32 24.59
N LEU A 7 45.25 17.42 24.53
CA LEU A 7 43.81 17.53 24.59
C LEU A 7 43.25 17.33 23.17
N LEU A 8 41.99 16.88 23.07
CA LEU A 8 41.08 17.01 21.93
C LEU A 8 41.52 16.36 20.59
N LEU A 9 40.99 15.17 20.32
CA LEU A 9 40.67 14.75 18.94
C LEU A 9 39.49 13.76 18.97
N THR A 10 38.38 14.19 19.55
CA THR A 10 37.12 13.44 19.58
C THR A 10 36.01 14.47 19.54
N GLY A 11 35.46 14.70 18.36
CA GLY A 11 34.48 15.76 18.11
C GLY A 11 34.88 16.57 16.89
N ILE A 12 34.43 16.09 15.73
CA ILE A 12 34.22 16.73 14.41
C ILE A 12 34.40 15.58 13.39
N LEU A 13 33.51 14.61 13.44
CA LEU A 13 33.31 13.64 12.35
C LEU A 13 31.85 13.14 12.34
N ALA A 14 30.92 14.07 12.61
CA ALA A 14 29.47 13.85 12.58
C ALA A 14 28.74 14.98 11.82
N LEU A 15 29.46 15.77 11.01
CA LEU A 15 28.95 16.97 10.33
C LEU A 15 29.13 16.94 8.81
N LEU A 16 29.34 15.75 8.22
CA LEU A 16 29.57 15.59 6.78
C LEU A 16 28.56 14.67 6.08
N LEU A 17 27.37 14.48 6.67
CA LEU A 17 26.25 13.77 6.04
C LEU A 17 25.01 14.68 5.78
N THR A 18 25.11 16.00 5.97
CA THR A 18 24.00 16.94 5.69
C THR A 18 23.97 17.46 4.24
N GLY A 19 24.79 16.90 3.36
CA GLY A 19 24.94 17.41 1.99
C GLY A 19 23.93 16.82 1.03
N CYS A 20 22.70 17.36 0.99
CA CYS A 20 21.89 17.59 -0.23
C CYS A 20 20.47 18.17 0.00
N SER A 21 20.00 18.41 1.23
CA SER A 21 18.61 18.88 1.48
C SER A 21 18.43 20.36 1.89
N ASP A 22 19.51 21.13 2.04
CA ASP A 22 19.52 22.47 2.69
C ASP A 22 18.76 23.61 1.97
N ASN A 23 18.08 23.38 0.85
CA ASN A 23 17.40 24.44 0.08
C ASN A 23 15.91 24.17 -0.20
N MET A 24 15.25 23.26 0.53
CA MET A 24 13.80 23.12 0.39
C MET A 24 13.10 24.39 0.91
N LYS A 25 12.27 25.01 0.08
CA LYS A 25 11.49 26.18 0.47
C LYS A 25 10.29 25.73 1.29
N THR A 26 10.33 25.95 2.59
CA THR A 26 9.23 25.68 3.51
C THR A 26 8.38 26.92 3.77
N VAL A 27 7.21 26.74 4.37
CA VAL A 27 6.50 27.83 5.04
C VAL A 27 7.29 28.33 6.26
N ASP A 28 7.04 29.55 6.70
CA ASP A 28 7.65 30.07 7.92
C ASP A 28 7.23 29.25 9.14
N ALA A 29 8.17 28.93 10.04
CA ALA A 29 7.89 28.21 11.29
C ALA A 29 6.74 28.79 12.13
N ASP A 30 6.59 30.12 12.16
CA ASP A 30 5.51 30.80 12.89
C ASP A 30 4.14 30.65 12.22
N VAL A 31 4.11 30.38 10.91
CA VAL A 31 2.89 30.01 10.17
C VAL A 31 2.57 28.55 10.46
N ALA A 32 3.54 27.64 10.31
CA ALA A 32 3.35 26.21 10.56
C ALA A 32 2.81 25.92 11.97
N LYS A 33 3.36 26.56 13.01
CA LYS A 33 2.93 26.39 14.41
C LYS A 33 1.49 26.83 14.70
N LYS A 34 0.89 27.66 13.84
CA LYS A 34 -0.48 28.15 14.01
C LYS A 34 -1.51 27.26 13.33
N ILE A 35 -1.08 26.38 12.43
CA ILE A 35 -1.94 25.44 11.74
C ILE A 35 -2.28 24.33 12.73
N ASP A 36 -3.57 24.10 12.93
CA ASP A 36 -4.08 22.92 13.60
C ASP A 36 -4.14 21.80 12.56
N VAL A 37 -3.23 20.82 12.63
CA VAL A 37 -3.18 19.77 11.60
C VAL A 37 -4.32 18.77 11.73
N SER A 38 -5.01 18.73 12.88
CA SER A 38 -6.21 17.90 13.04
C SER A 38 -7.37 18.38 12.18
N ASP A 39 -7.44 19.68 11.87
CA ASP A 39 -8.44 20.24 10.95
C ASP A 39 -8.26 19.68 9.52
N TYR A 40 -7.06 19.19 9.19
CA TYR A 40 -6.69 18.58 7.90
C TYR A 40 -6.74 17.06 7.93
N PHE A 41 -7.37 16.48 8.94
CA PHE A 41 -7.69 15.06 8.98
C PHE A 41 -9.16 14.85 8.63
N PRO A 42 -9.53 13.80 7.87
CA PRO A 42 -10.92 13.56 7.52
C PRO A 42 -11.77 13.19 8.76
N PRO A 43 -13.01 13.68 8.88
CA PRO A 43 -13.90 13.32 9.97
C PRO A 43 -14.36 11.86 9.87
N ILE A 44 -14.72 11.28 11.03
CA ILE A 44 -15.28 9.93 11.14
C ILE A 44 -16.57 9.82 10.31
N GLY A 45 -16.73 8.69 9.61
CA GLY A 45 -17.84 8.45 8.71
C GLY A 45 -17.64 9.04 7.31
N LEU A 46 -16.56 9.79 7.06
CA LEU A 46 -16.26 10.26 5.71
C LEU A 46 -15.80 9.10 4.82
N THR A 47 -16.40 9.00 3.64
CA THR A 47 -15.91 8.18 2.53
C THR A 47 -15.37 9.08 1.45
N ARG A 48 -14.16 8.80 0.96
CA ARG A 48 -13.46 9.55 -0.10
C ARG A 48 -13.15 8.58 -1.24
N THR A 49 -13.39 8.99 -2.47
CA THR A 49 -13.02 8.22 -3.65
C THR A 49 -12.01 9.02 -4.47
N TYR A 50 -10.90 8.40 -4.81
CA TYR A 50 -9.82 8.96 -5.60
C TYR A 50 -9.77 8.30 -6.97
N VAL A 51 -9.45 9.08 -7.99
CA VAL A 51 -8.87 8.51 -9.21
C VAL A 51 -7.37 8.38 -8.97
N GLN A 52 -6.84 7.17 -9.12
CA GLN A 52 -5.41 6.90 -9.13
C GLN A 52 -4.99 6.62 -10.57
N TYR A 53 -3.97 7.34 -11.02
CA TYR A 53 -3.42 7.22 -12.35
C TYR A 53 -2.24 6.24 -12.27
N GLY A 54 -2.18 5.29 -13.22
CA GLY A 54 -1.03 4.41 -13.48
C GLY A 54 -0.12 4.99 -14.57
N THR A 55 1.16 4.61 -14.61
CA THR A 55 2.13 5.28 -15.52
C THR A 55 1.93 4.87 -16.98
N GLU A 56 1.12 3.84 -17.25
CA GLU A 56 0.75 3.39 -18.60
C GLU A 56 -0.63 3.92 -19.04
N GLY A 57 -1.22 4.80 -18.23
CA GLY A 57 -2.52 5.41 -18.50
C GLY A 57 -3.70 4.64 -17.91
N GLU A 58 -3.47 3.63 -17.06
CA GLU A 58 -4.54 3.01 -16.28
C GLU A 58 -5.16 4.03 -15.32
N ASN A 59 -6.45 3.89 -15.06
CA ASN A 59 -7.16 4.66 -14.05
C ASN A 59 -7.92 3.71 -13.14
N MET A 60 -7.56 3.68 -11.86
CA MET A 60 -8.28 2.91 -10.84
C MET A 60 -8.95 3.83 -9.83
N LYS A 61 -9.95 3.30 -9.13
CA LYS A 61 -10.69 4.04 -8.11
C LYS A 61 -10.36 3.49 -6.73
N ALA A 62 -9.56 4.25 -5.98
CA ALA A 62 -9.36 3.98 -4.57
C ALA A 62 -10.48 4.60 -3.73
N THR A 63 -10.95 3.90 -2.71
CA THR A 63 -11.96 4.38 -1.77
C THR A 63 -11.44 4.27 -0.35
N ASP A 64 -11.36 5.41 0.33
CA ASP A 64 -11.04 5.51 1.74
C ASP A 64 -12.32 5.66 2.55
N THR A 65 -12.46 4.88 3.62
CA THR A 65 -13.52 5.07 4.62
C THR A 65 -12.91 5.30 5.99
N VAL A 66 -13.30 6.40 6.63
CA VAL A 66 -12.84 6.76 7.97
C VAL A 66 -13.80 6.18 9.00
N LYS A 67 -13.29 5.35 9.90
CA LYS A 67 -14.06 4.71 10.97
C LYS A 67 -13.43 4.99 12.32
N MET A 68 -14.24 4.84 13.37
CA MET A 68 -13.77 4.81 14.75
C MET A 68 -14.04 3.42 15.29
N GLU A 69 -13.02 2.79 15.85
CA GLU A 69 -13.16 1.49 16.52
C GLU A 69 -12.49 1.57 17.90
N VAL A 70 -12.90 0.68 18.80
CA VAL A 70 -12.29 0.58 20.13
C VAL A 70 -11.15 -0.41 20.03
N GLY A 71 -9.92 0.08 20.19
CA GLY A 71 -8.72 -0.75 20.16
C GLY A 71 -8.68 -1.76 21.31
N SER A 72 -7.74 -2.70 21.25
CA SER A 72 -7.59 -3.77 22.25
C SER A 72 -7.37 -3.27 23.69
N GLU A 73 -6.81 -2.06 23.84
CA GLU A 73 -6.63 -1.40 25.13
C GLU A 73 -7.86 -0.60 25.62
N GLY A 74 -8.94 -0.58 24.83
CA GLY A 74 -10.19 0.12 25.16
C GLY A 74 -10.21 1.61 24.81
N ASN A 75 -9.19 2.11 24.11
CA ASN A 75 -9.16 3.49 23.61
C ASN A 75 -9.85 3.58 22.25
N GLU A 76 -10.57 4.67 22.00
CA GLU A 76 -11.14 4.97 20.68
C GLU A 76 -10.02 5.38 19.72
N MET A 77 -9.88 4.64 18.62
CA MET A 77 -8.87 4.85 17.60
C MET A 77 -9.55 5.12 16.26
N VAL A 78 -8.90 5.92 15.41
CA VAL A 78 -9.44 6.28 14.10
C VAL A 78 -8.73 5.46 13.04
N TYR A 79 -9.51 4.79 12.19
CA TYR A 79 -9.01 3.94 11.12
C TYR A 79 -9.36 4.53 9.77
N ILE A 80 -8.44 4.45 8.82
CA ILE A 80 -8.75 4.68 7.40
C ILE A 80 -8.58 3.35 6.67
N HIS A 81 -9.68 2.89 6.07
CA HIS A 81 -9.74 1.70 5.24
C HIS A 81 -9.69 2.16 3.78
N GLU A 82 -8.53 2.04 3.15
CA GLU A 82 -8.32 2.29 1.71
C GLU A 82 -8.62 1.00 0.96
N THR A 83 -9.39 1.05 -0.14
CA THR A 83 -9.75 -0.12 -0.96
C THR A 83 -9.78 0.18 -2.47
N GLY A 84 -9.46 -0.79 -3.32
CA GLY A 84 -9.64 -0.71 -4.79
C GLY A 84 -8.64 0.17 -5.54
N GLY A 85 -7.57 0.62 -4.87
CA GLY A 85 -6.50 1.41 -5.48
C GLY A 85 -5.53 0.58 -6.34
N LEU A 86 -4.57 1.27 -6.95
CA LEU A 86 -3.37 0.70 -7.57
C LEU A 86 -2.39 0.14 -6.52
N ILE A 87 -2.43 0.72 -5.32
CA ILE A 87 -1.77 0.16 -4.14
C ILE A 87 -2.77 -0.79 -3.50
N ALA A 88 -2.27 -1.87 -2.91
CA ALA A 88 -3.06 -2.73 -2.03
C ALA A 88 -3.91 -1.87 -1.07
N ASP A 89 -5.17 -2.28 -0.89
CA ASP A 89 -6.03 -1.90 0.23
C ASP A 89 -5.19 -1.85 1.52
N SER A 90 -5.58 -0.98 2.43
CA SER A 90 -4.85 -0.90 3.69
C SER A 90 -5.75 -0.40 4.79
N ILE A 91 -5.51 -0.90 5.98
CA ILE A 91 -6.06 -0.34 7.21
C ILE A 91 -4.91 0.38 7.90
N ARG A 92 -5.08 1.68 8.07
CA ARG A 92 -4.15 2.52 8.83
C ARG A 92 -4.84 3.02 10.09
N GLU A 93 -4.22 2.77 11.24
CA GLU A 93 -4.66 3.30 12.52
C GLU A 93 -3.97 4.63 12.80
N TYR A 94 -4.74 5.61 13.25
CA TYR A 94 -4.31 6.97 13.47
C TYR A 94 -4.50 7.43 14.90
N LYS A 95 -3.47 8.10 15.41
CA LYS A 95 -3.57 8.99 16.57
C LYS A 95 -3.58 10.44 16.08
N VAL A 96 -4.73 11.09 16.21
CA VAL A 96 -4.97 12.45 15.73
C VAL A 96 -4.90 13.43 16.90
N GLU A 97 -3.92 14.32 16.87
CA GLU A 97 -3.74 15.40 17.84
C GLU A 97 -3.73 16.75 17.11
N LYS A 98 -3.92 17.83 17.85
CA LYS A 98 -3.96 19.19 17.31
C LYS A 98 -2.71 19.57 16.51
N ASP A 99 -1.55 19.15 16.99
CA ASP A 99 -0.24 19.51 16.46
C ASP A 99 0.47 18.38 15.71
N ALA A 100 -0.11 17.18 15.70
CA ALA A 100 0.45 16.01 15.04
C ALA A 100 -0.61 14.97 14.64
N VAL A 101 -0.40 14.33 13.49
CA VAL A 101 -1.14 13.13 13.08
C VAL A 101 -0.14 12.01 12.93
N HIS A 102 -0.31 10.96 13.72
CA HIS A 102 0.54 9.77 13.69
C HIS A 102 -0.21 8.60 13.08
N VAL A 103 0.44 7.87 12.19
CA VAL A 103 0.08 6.49 11.85
C VAL A 103 0.78 5.61 12.87
N ILE A 104 0.01 4.81 13.60
CA ILE A 104 0.52 3.97 14.69
C ILE A 104 0.41 2.48 14.41
N TYR A 105 -0.40 2.11 13.41
CA TYR A 105 -0.55 0.74 12.97
C TYR A 105 -0.84 0.71 11.47
N ILE A 106 -0.23 -0.24 10.75
CA ILE A 106 -0.49 -0.46 9.33
C ILE A 106 -0.76 -1.95 9.14
N ILE A 107 -1.91 -2.25 8.53
CA ILE A 107 -2.30 -3.59 8.08
C ILE A 107 -2.53 -3.57 6.57
N ASN A 108 -1.81 -4.42 5.85
CA ASN A 108 -2.03 -4.76 4.45
C ASN A 108 -1.44 -6.15 4.15
N ALA A 109 -1.44 -6.57 2.89
CA ALA A 109 -0.89 -7.86 2.47
C ALA A 109 0.59 -8.06 2.87
N LEU A 110 1.35 -6.98 2.97
CA LEU A 110 2.80 -7.01 3.17
C LEU A 110 3.21 -6.73 4.61
N LYS A 111 2.36 -6.04 5.38
CA LYS A 111 2.70 -5.46 6.67
C LYS A 111 1.54 -5.61 7.64
N ASN A 112 1.86 -6.03 8.85
CA ASN A 112 0.98 -6.00 10.00
C ASN A 112 1.82 -5.61 11.22
N GLU A 113 2.12 -4.32 11.33
CA GLU A 113 3.12 -3.82 12.28
C GLU A 113 2.65 -2.58 13.03
N GLU A 114 3.01 -2.53 14.32
CA GLU A 114 3.02 -1.28 15.08
C GLU A 114 4.10 -0.37 14.51
N THR A 115 3.72 0.88 14.30
CA THR A 115 4.61 1.94 13.82
C THR A 115 4.36 3.21 14.64
N ASP A 116 5.15 4.24 14.41
CA ASP A 116 4.92 5.57 14.97
C ASP A 116 5.35 6.62 13.93
N MET A 117 4.69 6.55 12.78
CA MET A 117 5.01 7.39 11.63
C MET A 117 4.28 8.73 11.73
N LEU A 118 5.04 9.82 11.80
CA LEU A 118 4.49 11.18 11.84
C LEU A 118 4.08 11.64 10.44
N GLU A 119 2.78 11.56 10.12
CA GLU A 119 2.23 11.92 8.81
C GLU A 119 2.10 13.44 8.62
N LEU A 120 1.54 14.14 9.61
CA LEU A 120 1.40 15.60 9.60
C LEU A 120 1.89 16.19 10.93
N ALA A 121 2.48 17.38 10.88
CA ALA A 121 2.84 18.13 12.08
C ALA A 121 2.72 19.64 11.88
N SER A 122 2.42 20.38 12.95
CA SER A 122 2.42 21.85 12.98
C SER A 122 3.86 22.41 13.05
N LYS A 123 4.72 21.94 12.13
CA LYS A 123 6.15 22.26 12.02
C LYS A 123 6.50 22.49 10.54
N GLU A 124 7.57 23.25 10.27
CA GLU A 124 8.05 23.48 8.91
C GLU A 124 8.69 22.22 8.30
N SER A 125 9.28 21.37 9.13
CA SER A 125 9.81 20.07 8.75
C SER A 125 9.82 19.08 9.93
N TRP A 126 9.79 17.79 9.62
CA TRP A 126 9.88 16.71 10.59
C TRP A 126 10.40 15.42 9.94
N GLU A 127 11.11 14.61 10.72
CA GLU A 127 11.38 13.22 10.38
C GLU A 127 10.08 12.42 10.54
N THR A 128 9.76 11.56 9.58
CA THR A 128 8.52 10.77 9.61
C THR A 128 8.62 9.57 10.54
N ASN A 129 9.82 9.21 11.02
CA ASN A 129 10.12 7.98 11.74
C ASN A 129 9.79 6.69 10.96
N ASP A 130 9.71 6.74 9.63
CA ASP A 130 9.59 5.53 8.82
C ASP A 130 10.94 4.80 8.65
N ALA A 131 10.91 3.58 8.11
CA ALA A 131 12.10 2.76 7.89
C ALA A 131 13.09 3.41 6.91
N ASP A 132 12.58 4.19 5.96
CA ASP A 132 13.35 4.85 4.90
C ASP A 132 13.92 6.21 5.33
N LYS A 133 13.71 6.61 6.60
CA LYS A 133 14.17 7.86 7.21
C LYS A 133 13.74 9.09 6.42
N SER A 134 12.52 9.06 5.87
CA SER A 134 12.02 10.16 5.08
C SER A 134 11.85 11.43 5.92
N VAL A 135 12.05 12.57 5.26
CA VAL A 135 11.85 13.89 5.87
C VAL A 135 10.71 14.58 5.16
N SER A 136 9.73 15.03 5.93
CA SER A 136 8.59 15.79 5.43
C SER A 136 8.76 17.28 5.71
N TYR A 137 8.27 18.10 4.79
CA TYR A 137 8.36 19.54 4.82
C TYR A 137 6.99 20.14 4.51
N MET A 138 6.52 21.10 5.30
CA MET A 138 5.36 21.89 4.92
C MET A 138 5.82 22.98 3.93
N THR A 139 5.56 22.75 2.65
CA THR A 139 6.06 23.60 1.54
C THR A 139 5.07 24.67 1.12
N GLY A 140 3.79 24.53 1.48
CA GLY A 140 2.76 25.52 1.21
C GLY A 140 1.62 25.52 2.24
N SER A 141 0.97 26.68 2.40
CA SER A 141 -0.22 26.84 3.23
C SER A 141 -1.13 27.93 2.65
N GLY A 142 -2.43 27.86 2.93
CA GLY A 142 -3.40 28.84 2.42
C GLY A 142 -3.62 28.74 0.90
N LEU A 143 -3.35 27.58 0.31
CA LEU A 143 -3.42 27.38 -1.13
C LEU A 143 -4.86 27.16 -1.60
N SER A 144 -5.07 27.35 -2.91
CA SER A 144 -6.27 26.96 -3.63
C SER A 144 -5.90 25.84 -4.59
N VAL A 145 -6.50 24.66 -4.43
CA VAL A 145 -6.21 23.48 -5.27
C VAL A 145 -7.49 22.98 -5.91
N GLU A 146 -7.45 22.70 -7.21
CA GLU A 146 -8.54 22.14 -7.99
C GLU A 146 -8.26 20.67 -8.28
N VAL A 147 -9.25 19.82 -8.01
CA VAL A 147 -9.28 18.37 -8.26
C VAL A 147 -10.66 18.01 -8.81
N PRO A 148 -10.90 16.79 -9.33
CA PRO A 148 -12.21 16.44 -9.90
C PRO A 148 -13.40 16.60 -8.93
N ALA A 149 -13.19 16.43 -7.61
CA ALA A 149 -14.20 16.69 -6.59
C ALA A 149 -14.58 18.18 -6.40
N GLY A 150 -13.79 19.12 -6.95
CA GLY A 150 -14.04 20.56 -6.87
C GLY A 150 -12.80 21.38 -6.49
N SER A 151 -13.01 22.64 -6.15
CA SER A 151 -11.95 23.56 -5.70
C SER A 151 -11.93 23.69 -4.18
N PHE A 152 -10.78 23.40 -3.57
CA PHE A 152 -10.54 23.50 -2.13
C PHE A 152 -9.71 24.74 -1.81
N GLN A 153 -10.06 25.39 -0.70
CA GLN A 153 -9.36 26.57 -0.18
C GLN A 153 -8.65 26.23 1.13
N ASN A 154 -7.69 27.07 1.52
CA ASN A 154 -6.88 26.87 2.72
C ASN A 154 -6.14 25.53 2.72
N VAL A 155 -5.69 25.06 1.57
CA VAL A 155 -4.97 23.80 1.44
C VAL A 155 -3.54 23.94 1.96
N ILE A 156 -3.03 22.90 2.64
CA ILE A 156 -1.61 22.76 2.97
C ILE A 156 -0.95 21.80 1.97
N GLU A 157 0.30 22.09 1.64
CA GLU A 157 1.14 21.26 0.79
C GLU A 157 2.29 20.71 1.63
N VAL A 158 2.48 19.39 1.58
CA VAL A 158 3.53 18.67 2.29
C VAL A 158 4.37 17.92 1.28
N THR A 159 5.68 18.17 1.28
CA THR A 159 6.65 17.47 0.44
C THR A 159 7.43 16.49 1.30
N ASN A 160 7.35 15.20 0.98
CA ASN A 160 8.15 14.14 1.57
C ASN A 160 9.36 13.83 0.66
N ILE A 161 10.54 13.68 1.25
CA ILE A 161 11.78 13.31 0.56
C ILE A 161 12.32 12.03 1.21
N VAL A 162 12.50 10.98 0.41
CA VAL A 162 13.23 9.79 0.82
C VAL A 162 14.72 10.01 0.55
N PRO A 163 15.58 9.97 1.57
CA PRO A 163 17.03 10.10 1.39
C PRO A 163 17.60 8.79 0.82
N ASP A 164 17.45 8.58 -0.49
CA ASP A 164 18.16 7.52 -1.22
C ASP A 164 19.41 8.10 -1.91
N ASP A 165 20.54 7.41 -1.71
CA ASP A 165 21.87 7.74 -2.27
C ASP A 165 21.90 7.74 -3.80
N LYS A 166 20.87 7.19 -4.48
CA LYS A 166 20.83 7.03 -5.94
C LYS A 166 19.73 7.84 -6.62
N ARG A 167 18.54 8.00 -6.01
CA ARG A 167 17.40 8.72 -6.58
C ARG A 167 16.62 9.49 -5.50
N GLU A 168 16.71 10.82 -5.47
CA GLU A 168 15.77 11.64 -4.69
C GLU A 168 14.38 11.49 -5.29
N GLN A 169 13.52 10.68 -4.66
CA GLN A 169 12.09 10.66 -4.95
C GLN A 169 11.40 11.67 -4.03
N LYS A 170 10.64 12.59 -4.63
CA LYS A 170 9.84 13.56 -3.87
C LYS A 170 8.37 13.27 -4.07
N THR A 171 7.64 13.21 -2.97
CA THR A 171 6.19 13.04 -2.98
C THR A 171 5.56 14.28 -2.42
N VAL A 172 4.72 14.96 -3.20
CA VAL A 172 3.97 16.14 -2.77
C VAL A 172 2.52 15.74 -2.52
N LYS A 173 2.05 16.05 -1.32
CA LYS A 173 0.69 15.74 -0.84
C LYS A 173 -0.04 17.04 -0.51
N TYR A 174 -1.29 17.12 -0.93
CA TYR A 174 -2.16 18.28 -0.67
C TYR A 174 -3.28 17.87 0.28
N TYR A 175 -3.44 18.61 1.37
CA TYR A 175 -4.48 18.33 2.37
C TYR A 175 -5.45 19.50 2.49
N ALA A 176 -6.75 19.21 2.44
CA ALA A 176 -7.82 20.19 2.63
C ALA A 176 -8.50 20.00 4.00
N PRO A 177 -8.97 21.10 4.63
CA PRO A 177 -9.71 21.02 5.88
C PRO A 177 -10.97 20.13 5.78
N GLU A 178 -11.26 19.36 6.83
CA GLU A 178 -12.41 18.44 6.95
C GLU A 178 -12.51 17.36 5.85
N VAL A 179 -11.47 17.19 5.04
CA VAL A 179 -11.42 16.21 3.93
C VAL A 179 -10.12 15.41 3.95
N GLY A 180 -9.04 16.01 4.41
CA GLY A 180 -7.71 15.40 4.43
C GLY A 180 -7.04 15.39 3.07
N LEU A 181 -6.30 14.33 2.75
CA LEU A 181 -5.55 14.21 1.51
C LEU A 181 -6.49 14.35 0.30
N ILE A 182 -6.20 15.28 -0.60
CA ILE A 182 -6.99 15.51 -1.82
C ILE A 182 -6.21 15.26 -3.11
N LYS A 183 -4.87 15.26 -3.06
CA LYS A 183 -4.00 15.04 -4.23
C LYS A 183 -2.61 14.57 -3.83
N THR A 184 -2.04 13.68 -4.63
CA THR A 184 -0.65 13.20 -4.51
C THR A 184 0.08 13.34 -5.84
N VAL A 185 1.30 13.88 -5.81
CA VAL A 185 2.16 14.08 -6.99
C VAL A 185 3.55 13.51 -6.69
N PHE A 186 4.10 12.73 -7.61
CA PHE A 186 5.49 12.29 -7.58
C PHE A 186 6.32 13.21 -8.48
N HIS A 187 7.51 13.59 -8.00
CA HIS A 187 8.51 14.26 -8.80
C HIS A 187 9.74 13.35 -8.93
N PHE A 188 10.15 13.14 -10.18
CA PHE A 188 11.30 12.31 -10.54
C PHE A 188 12.54 13.18 -10.79
N LYS A 189 13.71 12.53 -10.86
CA LYS A 189 15.02 13.19 -10.90
C LYS A 189 15.28 13.99 -12.17
N ASP A 190 14.65 13.59 -13.28
CA ASP A 190 14.65 14.31 -14.56
C ASP A 190 13.80 15.58 -14.55
N GLY A 191 13.07 15.83 -13.46
CA GLY A 191 12.15 16.95 -13.31
C GLY A 191 10.76 16.65 -13.85
N GLU A 192 10.46 15.40 -14.22
CA GLU A 192 9.11 15.00 -14.58
C GLU A 192 8.21 14.97 -13.34
N GLU A 193 6.98 15.42 -13.54
CA GLU A 193 5.93 15.43 -12.53
C GLU A 193 4.84 14.46 -12.95
N TYR A 194 4.39 13.67 -11.99
CA TYR A 194 3.39 12.64 -12.21
C TYR A 194 2.31 12.73 -11.13
N VAL A 195 1.09 13.04 -11.55
CA VAL A 195 -0.06 13.05 -10.65
C VAL A 195 -0.46 11.61 -10.38
N PHE A 196 -0.24 11.14 -9.16
CA PHE A 196 -0.58 9.77 -8.78
C PHE A 196 -2.05 9.64 -8.40
N SER A 197 -2.59 10.58 -7.62
CA SER A 197 -3.97 10.51 -7.17
C SER A 197 -4.63 11.87 -7.03
N GLU A 198 -5.93 11.94 -7.32
CA GLU A 198 -6.78 13.12 -7.12
C GLU A 198 -8.15 12.71 -6.57
N LEU A 199 -8.67 13.50 -5.63
CA LEU A 199 -9.99 13.27 -5.05
C LEU A 199 -11.08 13.48 -6.11
N GLU A 200 -11.86 12.43 -6.35
CA GLU A 200 -12.96 12.42 -7.31
C GLU A 200 -14.29 12.78 -6.65
N SER A 201 -14.53 12.23 -5.46
CA SER A 201 -15.74 12.52 -4.68
C SER A 201 -15.52 12.24 -3.19
N PHE A 202 -16.36 12.82 -2.35
CA PHE A 202 -16.41 12.52 -0.93
C PHE A 202 -17.83 12.68 -0.41
N LYS A 203 -18.22 11.86 0.55
CA LYS A 203 -19.55 11.89 1.17
C LYS A 203 -19.45 11.43 2.62
N MET A 204 -20.26 12.03 3.49
CA MET A 204 -20.48 11.47 4.82
C MET A 204 -21.38 10.25 4.69
N THR A 205 -20.92 9.12 5.18
CA THR A 205 -21.74 7.94 5.37
C THR A 205 -22.69 8.23 6.52
N GLU A 206 -23.98 8.08 6.29
CA GLU A 206 -24.98 8.07 7.35
C GLU A 206 -24.82 6.77 8.13
N GLU A 207 -23.78 6.67 8.95
CA GLU A 207 -23.71 5.62 9.96
C GLU A 207 -24.85 5.87 10.94
N LYS A 208 -25.96 5.17 10.73
CA LYS A 208 -26.99 5.01 11.74
C LYS A 208 -26.27 4.47 12.98
N HIS A 209 -26.17 5.29 14.01
CA HIS A 209 -25.96 4.83 15.39
C HIS A 209 -27.02 3.77 15.72
N ALA A 210 -26.74 2.52 15.37
CA ALA A 210 -27.39 1.35 15.92
C ALA A 210 -26.55 0.93 17.12
N GLU A 211 -26.53 1.76 18.15
CA GLU A 211 -26.12 1.32 19.47
C GLU A 211 -27.02 0.15 19.88
N GLN A 212 -26.35 -0.98 20.10
CA GLN A 212 -26.66 -2.03 21.05
C GLN A 212 -27.90 -1.76 21.94
N LYS A 213 -29.01 -2.38 21.55
CA LYS A 213 -29.88 -3.03 22.53
C LYS A 213 -29.89 -4.52 22.22
N GLU A 214 -29.06 -5.26 22.96
CA GLU A 214 -29.42 -6.62 23.32
C GLU A 214 -30.79 -6.57 24.01
N ASP A 215 -31.78 -7.22 23.40
CA ASP A 215 -32.69 -8.09 24.12
C ASP A 215 -33.42 -9.00 23.13
N ALA A 216 -33.00 -10.26 23.15
CA ALA A 216 -33.73 -11.47 22.81
C ALA A 216 -35.13 -11.33 22.19
N LYS A 217 -35.29 -11.76 20.92
CA LYS A 217 -36.39 -12.67 20.54
C LYS A 217 -36.24 -13.32 19.17
N SER A 218 -36.16 -14.64 19.23
CA SER A 218 -36.63 -15.71 18.33
C SER A 218 -36.81 -15.44 16.83
N GLU A 219 -36.18 -16.35 16.06
CA GLU A 219 -36.77 -17.13 14.95
C GLU A 219 -37.90 -16.48 14.15
N GLU A 220 -37.64 -16.16 12.88
CA GLU A 220 -38.44 -16.73 11.80
C GLU A 220 -37.65 -16.78 10.48
N VAL A 221 -37.30 -18.00 10.09
CA VAL A 221 -36.75 -18.36 8.79
C VAL A 221 -37.80 -18.03 7.73
N THR A 222 -37.54 -17.04 6.87
CA THR A 222 -38.29 -16.86 5.63
C THR A 222 -37.36 -17.11 4.45
N LYS A 223 -37.47 -18.33 3.89
CA LYS A 223 -36.99 -18.66 2.55
C LYS A 223 -37.62 -17.69 1.56
N LYS A 224 -36.78 -16.99 0.80
CA LYS A 224 -37.22 -16.31 -0.41
C LYS A 224 -36.26 -16.69 -1.53
N ASP A 225 -36.78 -17.58 -2.38
CA ASP A 225 -36.22 -17.89 -3.68
C ASP A 225 -36.02 -16.60 -4.47
N SER A 226 -34.78 -16.33 -4.85
CA SER A 226 -34.44 -15.43 -5.95
C SER A 226 -33.55 -16.21 -6.90
N GLU A 227 -34.19 -16.81 -7.90
CA GLU A 227 -33.54 -17.22 -9.14
C GLU A 227 -32.94 -15.97 -9.79
N GLU A 228 -31.61 -15.84 -9.70
CA GLU A 228 -30.85 -14.91 -10.51
C GLU A 228 -29.97 -15.76 -11.44
N GLU A 229 -30.34 -15.78 -12.72
CA GLU A 229 -29.59 -16.43 -13.81
C GLU A 229 -28.20 -15.79 -13.89
N SER A 230 -27.22 -16.41 -13.24
CA SER A 230 -25.81 -16.18 -13.58
C SER A 230 -25.54 -16.88 -14.91
N LYS A 231 -25.13 -16.10 -15.90
CA LYS A 231 -24.59 -16.64 -17.14
C LYS A 231 -23.23 -17.24 -16.83
N GLU A 232 -23.18 -18.56 -16.68
CA GLU A 232 -21.95 -19.34 -16.68
C GLU A 232 -21.11 -18.96 -17.91
N GLN A 233 -19.96 -18.33 -17.69
CA GLN A 233 -18.87 -18.38 -18.65
C GLN A 233 -18.42 -19.84 -18.78
N PRO A 234 -18.12 -20.32 -20.01
CA PRO A 234 -17.65 -21.67 -20.20
C PRO A 234 -16.29 -21.82 -19.51
N LYS A 235 -16.25 -22.58 -18.40
CA LYS A 235 -15.03 -23.20 -17.89
C LYS A 235 -14.50 -24.15 -18.96
N GLU A 236 -13.57 -23.67 -19.78
CA GLU A 236 -12.71 -24.55 -20.57
C GLU A 236 -11.82 -25.35 -19.62
N SER A 237 -12.23 -26.60 -19.40
CA SER A 237 -11.43 -27.59 -18.70
C SER A 237 -10.37 -28.19 -19.63
N SER A 238 -9.10 -28.04 -19.26
CA SER A 238 -8.15 -29.16 -19.24
C SER A 238 -7.00 -28.85 -18.29
N PRO A 239 -6.71 -29.71 -17.30
CA PRO A 239 -5.56 -29.51 -16.44
C PRO A 239 -4.30 -29.90 -17.23
N ALA A 240 -3.43 -28.92 -17.49
CA ALA A 240 -2.04 -29.23 -17.74
C ALA A 240 -1.49 -29.86 -16.45
N VAL A 241 -0.79 -30.98 -16.58
CA VAL A 241 -0.16 -31.67 -15.44
C VAL A 241 0.98 -30.79 -14.95
N GLU A 242 0.69 -29.91 -14.00
CA GLU A 242 1.72 -29.26 -13.18
C GLU A 242 2.40 -30.36 -12.36
N THR A 243 3.68 -30.58 -12.63
CA THR A 243 4.50 -31.48 -11.83
C THR A 243 4.64 -30.90 -10.44
N ALA A 244 4.13 -31.62 -9.44
CA ALA A 244 4.33 -31.29 -8.03
C ALA A 244 5.81 -30.94 -7.78
N PRO A 245 6.09 -29.83 -7.07
CA PRO A 245 7.44 -29.34 -6.87
C PRO A 245 8.32 -30.42 -6.26
N GLN A 246 9.43 -30.72 -6.92
CA GLN A 246 10.49 -31.55 -6.35
C GLN A 246 11.56 -30.59 -5.82
N GLU A 247 11.92 -30.77 -4.54
CA GLU A 247 13.07 -30.10 -3.91
C GLU A 247 12.97 -28.57 -3.80
N GLY A 248 11.77 -28.02 -3.56
CA GLY A 248 11.60 -26.56 -3.39
C GLY A 248 11.75 -25.77 -4.68
N ILE A 249 11.61 -26.41 -5.84
CA ILE A 249 11.63 -25.73 -7.14
C ILE A 249 10.23 -25.78 -7.74
N TYR A 250 9.64 -24.62 -7.97
CA TYR A 250 8.46 -24.48 -8.82
C TYR A 250 8.89 -24.40 -10.29
N SER A 251 8.18 -25.08 -11.18
CA SER A 251 8.46 -25.06 -12.62
C SER A 251 7.17 -25.03 -13.42
N ASN A 252 7.06 -24.08 -14.35
CA ASN A 252 5.97 -24.01 -15.30
C ASN A 252 6.47 -24.40 -16.70
N THR A 253 6.08 -25.57 -17.18
CA THR A 253 6.53 -26.08 -18.49
C THR A 253 5.88 -25.40 -19.68
N ASN A 254 4.69 -24.79 -19.49
CA ASN A 254 3.96 -24.13 -20.57
C ASN A 254 4.65 -22.83 -20.99
N TYR A 255 5.14 -22.08 -20.00
CA TYR A 255 5.83 -20.80 -20.22
C TYR A 255 7.35 -20.90 -20.09
N GLN A 256 7.88 -22.09 -19.73
CA GLN A 256 9.32 -22.37 -19.65
C GLN A 256 10.05 -21.50 -18.62
N PHE A 257 9.57 -21.46 -17.38
CA PHE A 257 10.29 -20.82 -16.29
C PHE A 257 10.33 -21.69 -15.03
N SER A 258 11.23 -21.35 -14.12
CA SER A 258 11.32 -21.93 -12.78
C SER A 258 11.86 -20.93 -11.75
N PHE A 259 11.54 -21.15 -10.49
CA PHE A 259 12.15 -20.45 -9.36
C PHE A 259 12.20 -21.36 -8.12
N SER A 260 13.04 -21.01 -7.16
CA SER A 260 13.26 -21.75 -5.92
C SER A 260 12.53 -21.10 -4.76
N MET A 261 11.75 -21.88 -3.99
CA MET A 261 11.05 -21.44 -2.80
C MET A 261 10.97 -22.58 -1.77
N PRO A 262 10.96 -22.31 -0.45
CA PRO A 262 10.85 -23.37 0.55
C PRO A 262 9.68 -24.32 0.28
N GLN A 263 9.95 -25.62 0.30
CA GLN A 263 8.94 -26.65 0.01
C GLN A 263 7.72 -26.54 0.93
N THR A 264 7.94 -26.18 2.19
CA THR A 264 6.86 -25.96 3.17
C THR A 264 5.87 -24.88 2.76
N MET A 265 6.30 -23.90 1.95
CA MET A 265 5.43 -22.85 1.42
C MET A 265 4.72 -23.32 0.15
N LEU A 266 5.42 -24.05 -0.73
CA LEU A 266 4.81 -24.66 -1.91
C LEU A 266 3.68 -25.63 -1.56
N ASP A 267 3.83 -26.38 -0.47
CA ASP A 267 2.80 -27.33 0.01
C ASP A 267 1.54 -26.63 0.55
N ARG A 268 1.61 -25.32 0.83
CA ARG A 268 0.51 -24.51 1.37
C ARG A 268 -0.16 -23.62 0.31
N MET A 269 0.39 -23.58 -0.90
CA MET A 269 -0.13 -22.73 -1.96
C MET A 269 -0.91 -23.54 -2.99
N ASP A 270 -2.05 -22.98 -3.37
CA ASP A 270 -2.72 -23.34 -4.61
C ASP A 270 -2.19 -22.46 -5.74
N VAL A 271 -2.02 -23.08 -6.91
CA VAL A 271 -1.56 -22.41 -8.12
C VAL A 271 -2.68 -22.49 -9.16
N ASN A 272 -3.09 -21.32 -9.65
CA ASN A 272 -4.11 -21.21 -10.69
C ASN A 272 -3.53 -20.48 -11.89
N THR A 273 -3.77 -21.00 -13.10
CA THR A 273 -3.40 -20.31 -14.34
C THR A 273 -4.65 -19.71 -14.98
N GLY A 274 -4.62 -18.42 -15.26
CA GLY A 274 -5.70 -17.65 -15.90
C GLY A 274 -5.17 -16.56 -16.81
N SER A 275 -6.02 -15.57 -17.10
CA SER A 275 -5.65 -14.30 -17.71
C SER A 275 -6.68 -13.29 -17.22
N TRP A 276 -6.28 -12.49 -16.22
CA TRP A 276 -7.09 -11.37 -15.71
C TRP A 276 -6.58 -10.02 -16.19
N ASP A 277 -5.34 -9.93 -16.67
CA ASP A 277 -4.80 -8.75 -17.34
C ASP A 277 -5.01 -8.88 -18.86
N HIS A 278 -5.61 -7.84 -19.45
CA HIS A 278 -5.95 -7.75 -20.87
C HIS A 278 -4.76 -7.85 -21.83
N ASP A 279 -3.56 -7.42 -21.40
CA ASP A 279 -2.36 -7.43 -22.22
C ASP A 279 -1.45 -8.64 -21.91
N ALA A 280 -1.81 -9.43 -20.91
CA ALA A 280 -1.09 -10.65 -20.55
C ALA A 280 -1.56 -11.86 -21.36
N VAL A 281 -0.60 -12.66 -21.80
CA VAL A 281 -0.83 -14.00 -22.34
C VAL A 281 -1.39 -14.92 -21.27
N ALA A 282 -0.90 -14.78 -20.04
CA ALA A 282 -1.36 -15.52 -18.88
C ALA A 282 -0.98 -14.86 -17.57
N THR A 283 -1.71 -15.22 -16.53
CA THR A 283 -1.42 -14.94 -15.13
C THR A 283 -1.32 -16.27 -14.39
N ILE A 284 -0.27 -16.44 -13.59
CA ILE A 284 -0.08 -17.59 -12.71
C ILE A 284 -0.22 -17.06 -11.28
N ASP A 285 -1.35 -17.36 -10.66
CA ASP A 285 -1.74 -16.85 -9.35
C ASP A 285 -1.40 -17.88 -8.27
N PHE A 286 -0.68 -17.43 -7.24
CA PHE A 286 -0.30 -18.22 -6.07
C PHE A 286 -1.13 -17.76 -4.88
N SER A 287 -1.88 -18.67 -4.27
CA SER A 287 -2.78 -18.35 -3.16
C SER A 287 -2.57 -19.29 -1.97
N LEU A 288 -2.59 -18.75 -0.75
CA LEU A 288 -2.70 -19.55 0.47
C LEU A 288 -4.14 -20.07 0.58
N ASN A 289 -4.29 -21.39 0.64
CA ASN A 289 -5.59 -22.02 0.87
C ASN A 289 -5.65 -22.66 2.26
N GLU A 290 -6.58 -22.21 3.10
CA GLU A 290 -6.91 -22.82 4.39
C GLU A 290 -8.37 -23.32 4.40
N PRO A 291 -8.61 -24.57 3.95
CA PRO A 291 -9.95 -25.10 3.80
C PRO A 291 -10.73 -25.20 5.11
N THR A 292 -10.05 -25.37 6.25
CA THR A 292 -10.73 -25.53 7.55
C THR A 292 -11.41 -24.25 8.01
N ARG A 293 -10.89 -23.10 7.58
CA ARG A 293 -11.41 -21.76 7.89
C ARG A 293 -12.12 -21.13 6.68
N ASN A 294 -12.16 -21.83 5.53
CA ASN A 294 -12.71 -21.34 4.27
C ASN A 294 -12.08 -20.01 3.85
N ILE A 295 -10.75 -19.95 3.92
CA ILE A 295 -9.94 -18.78 3.57
C ILE A 295 -9.08 -19.14 2.36
N GLU A 296 -9.20 -18.34 1.30
CA GLU A 296 -8.34 -18.37 0.13
C GLU A 296 -7.77 -16.97 -0.05
N GLN A 297 -6.44 -16.84 0.07
CA GLN A 297 -5.75 -15.57 0.02
C GLN A 297 -4.76 -15.56 -1.13
N GLY A 298 -4.92 -14.63 -2.07
CA GLY A 298 -3.87 -14.37 -3.05
C GLY A 298 -2.58 -13.92 -2.35
N LEU A 299 -1.43 -14.42 -2.80
CA LEU A 299 -0.11 -14.07 -2.25
C LEU A 299 0.71 -13.25 -3.25
N PHE A 300 0.84 -13.77 -4.47
CA PHE A 300 1.52 -13.10 -5.57
C PHE A 300 1.12 -13.74 -6.90
N SER A 301 1.43 -13.05 -8.00
CA SER A 301 1.17 -13.55 -9.34
C SER A 301 2.37 -13.32 -10.25
N ILE A 302 2.63 -14.28 -11.13
CA ILE A 302 3.55 -14.11 -12.26
C ILE A 302 2.72 -13.79 -13.49
N VAL A 303 2.97 -12.64 -14.08
CA VAL A 303 2.29 -12.15 -15.28
C VAL A 303 3.19 -12.40 -16.48
N VAL A 304 2.63 -13.03 -17.51
CA VAL A 304 3.34 -13.47 -18.71
C VAL A 304 2.88 -12.64 -19.90
N PHE A 305 3.80 -11.88 -20.48
CA PHE A 305 3.58 -11.04 -21.66
C PHE A 305 4.27 -11.65 -22.88
N GLU A 306 3.80 -11.32 -24.09
CA GLU A 306 4.56 -11.64 -25.30
C GLU A 306 5.86 -10.83 -25.34
N ASN A 307 6.98 -11.48 -25.66
CA ASN A 307 8.24 -10.77 -25.84
C ASN A 307 8.26 -10.06 -27.19
N THR A 308 8.18 -8.73 -27.14
CA THR A 308 8.25 -7.86 -28.32
C THR A 308 9.67 -7.32 -28.59
N GLY A 309 10.62 -7.59 -27.69
CA GLY A 309 11.97 -7.03 -27.70
C GLY A 309 12.06 -5.55 -27.28
N ALA A 310 10.96 -4.97 -26.78
CA ALA A 310 10.96 -3.64 -26.17
C ALA A 310 11.62 -3.68 -24.78
N GLU A 311 12.22 -2.56 -24.36
CA GLU A 311 12.69 -2.42 -22.98
C GLU A 311 11.50 -2.44 -22.03
N TRP A 312 11.60 -3.22 -20.96
CA TRP A 312 10.55 -3.34 -19.95
C TRP A 312 10.53 -2.10 -19.05
N ASP A 313 9.39 -1.42 -19.00
CA ASP A 313 9.17 -0.25 -18.14
C ASP A 313 7.71 -0.21 -17.68
N HIS A 314 7.34 -1.11 -16.77
CA HIS A 314 5.99 -1.19 -16.22
C HIS A 314 5.94 -0.68 -14.77
N PRO A 315 4.96 0.15 -14.39
CA PRO A 315 4.87 0.77 -13.05
C PRO A 315 4.50 -0.19 -11.94
N VAL A 316 3.56 -1.09 -12.23
CA VAL A 316 2.99 -2.03 -11.25
C VAL A 316 3.80 -3.31 -11.17
N TYR A 317 4.16 -3.87 -12.33
CA TYR A 317 4.83 -5.15 -12.43
C TYR A 317 6.35 -5.02 -12.41
N LYS A 318 6.97 -5.75 -11.48
CA LYS A 318 8.43 -5.84 -11.41
C LYS A 318 8.92 -6.92 -12.36
N TYR A 319 9.77 -6.53 -13.31
CA TYR A 319 10.47 -7.46 -14.19
C TYR A 319 11.22 -8.54 -13.41
N VAL A 320 11.07 -9.81 -13.83
CA VAL A 320 11.81 -10.94 -13.24
C VAL A 320 12.62 -11.74 -14.25
N GLY A 321 12.29 -11.70 -15.54
CA GLY A 321 13.08 -12.37 -16.58
C GLY A 321 12.39 -12.39 -17.94
N GLU A 322 13.07 -12.95 -18.94
CA GLU A 322 12.51 -13.14 -20.27
C GLU A 322 13.12 -14.37 -20.97
N ASN A 323 12.38 -14.96 -21.90
CA ASN A 323 12.93 -15.89 -22.89
C ASN A 323 12.57 -15.42 -24.31
N GLU A 324 12.85 -16.25 -25.32
CA GLU A 324 12.61 -15.90 -26.73
C GLU A 324 11.15 -15.52 -27.03
N LYS A 325 10.20 -15.99 -26.23
CA LYS A 325 8.76 -15.81 -26.49
C LYS A 325 8.05 -14.92 -25.48
N TYR A 326 8.54 -14.87 -24.25
CA TYR A 326 7.80 -14.24 -23.15
C TYR A 326 8.67 -13.31 -22.32
N VAL A 327 8.04 -12.24 -21.83
CA VAL A 327 8.55 -11.43 -20.72
C VAL A 327 7.75 -11.80 -19.48
N PHE A 328 8.46 -11.99 -18.37
CA PHE A 328 7.90 -12.35 -17.09
C PHE A 328 8.04 -11.17 -16.14
N ALA A 329 6.93 -10.82 -15.51
CA ALA A 329 6.89 -9.84 -14.46
C ALA A 329 6.12 -10.41 -13.26
N TYR A 330 6.35 -9.84 -12.08
CA TYR A 330 5.69 -10.26 -10.86
C TYR A 330 4.93 -9.09 -10.24
N THR A 331 3.79 -9.40 -9.63
CA THR A 331 3.09 -8.51 -8.70
C THR A 331 2.80 -9.27 -7.41
N MET A 332 2.75 -8.55 -6.30
CA MET A 332 2.19 -9.10 -5.08
C MET A 332 0.67 -9.09 -5.19
N ALA A 333 0.02 -10.08 -4.59
CA ALA A 333 -1.43 -10.04 -4.49
C ALA A 333 -1.86 -8.87 -3.60
N GLY A 334 -3.10 -8.43 -3.82
CA GLY A 334 -3.76 -7.47 -2.95
C GLY A 334 -4.07 -8.06 -1.58
N ASP A 335 -5.01 -7.44 -0.88
CA ASP A 335 -5.06 -7.53 0.56
C ASP A 335 -5.50 -8.85 1.14
N PRO A 336 -5.15 -9.07 2.42
CA PRO A 336 -5.79 -10.09 3.21
C PRO A 336 -7.29 -9.87 3.08
N ILE A 337 -8.00 -10.90 2.61
CA ILE A 337 -9.45 -10.89 2.62
C ILE A 337 -9.95 -10.54 4.04
N GLU A 338 -11.11 -9.89 4.17
CA GLU A 338 -11.63 -9.45 5.49
C GLU A 338 -11.59 -10.56 6.55
N ALA A 339 -11.84 -11.81 6.14
CA ALA A 339 -11.73 -12.97 7.01
C ALA A 339 -10.32 -13.15 7.63
N MET A 340 -9.24 -12.88 6.90
CA MET A 340 -7.87 -12.96 7.43
C MET A 340 -7.55 -11.88 8.46
N LEU A 341 -8.25 -10.75 8.42
CA LEU A 341 -8.03 -9.63 9.34
C LEU A 341 -8.67 -9.87 10.72
N LEU A 342 -9.49 -10.92 10.86
CA LEU A 342 -10.08 -11.29 12.13
C LEU A 342 -8.98 -11.74 13.12
N PRO A 343 -9.05 -11.35 14.41
CA PRO A 343 -8.03 -11.71 15.41
C PRO A 343 -7.73 -13.21 15.52
N GLU A 344 -8.74 -14.07 15.33
CA GLU A 344 -8.59 -15.53 15.31
C GLU A 344 -7.76 -16.08 14.14
N ASN A 345 -7.50 -15.25 13.11
CA ASN A 345 -6.75 -15.59 11.90
C ASN A 345 -5.39 -14.89 11.82
N ALA A 346 -4.94 -14.26 12.90
CA ALA A 346 -3.63 -13.60 12.96
C ALA A 346 -2.46 -14.53 12.59
N ASP A 347 -2.56 -15.83 12.89
CA ASP A 347 -1.56 -16.84 12.51
C ASP A 347 -1.48 -17.06 11.00
N LEU A 348 -2.62 -17.04 10.30
CA LEU A 348 -2.65 -17.14 8.84
C LEU A 348 -2.14 -15.87 8.18
N LEU A 349 -2.42 -14.70 8.77
CA LEU A 349 -1.89 -13.43 8.28
C LEU A 349 -0.37 -13.39 8.38
N GLU A 350 0.19 -13.82 9.52
CA GLU A 350 1.65 -13.93 9.69
C GLU A 350 2.25 -14.95 8.69
N GLU A 351 1.58 -16.08 8.47
CA GLU A 351 2.02 -17.07 7.47
C GLU A 351 2.00 -16.50 6.05
N ALA A 352 0.90 -15.85 5.63
CA ALA A 352 0.78 -15.24 4.31
C ALA A 352 1.89 -14.19 4.09
N GLN A 353 2.15 -13.34 5.09
CA GLN A 353 3.21 -12.34 5.05
C GLN A 353 4.61 -12.98 4.95
N SER A 354 4.84 -14.08 5.67
CA SER A 354 6.10 -14.83 5.56
C SER A 354 6.30 -15.44 4.17
N ILE A 355 5.24 -15.99 3.56
CA ILE A 355 5.31 -16.51 2.20
C ILE A 355 5.54 -15.39 1.19
N ILE A 356 4.83 -14.27 1.34
CA ILE A 356 4.99 -13.04 0.55
C ILE A 356 6.43 -12.56 0.59
N GLN A 357 7.04 -12.44 1.77
CA GLN A 357 8.44 -12.05 1.91
C GLN A 357 9.39 -13.05 1.23
N ALA A 358 9.21 -14.34 1.48
CA ALA A 358 10.03 -15.37 0.87
C ALA A 358 9.86 -15.44 -0.66
N SER A 359 8.68 -15.09 -1.18
CA SER A 359 8.42 -15.03 -2.62
C SER A 359 9.27 -13.94 -3.31
N GLN A 360 9.51 -12.82 -2.63
CA GLN A 360 10.37 -11.76 -3.15
C GLN A 360 11.83 -12.24 -3.28
N GLU A 361 12.32 -12.99 -2.29
CA GLU A 361 13.63 -13.65 -2.36
C GLU A 361 13.66 -14.74 -3.43
N ALA A 362 12.57 -15.50 -3.56
CA ALA A 362 12.43 -16.55 -4.57
C ALA A 362 12.53 -15.99 -5.99
N MET A 363 11.99 -14.80 -6.25
CA MET A 363 12.09 -14.14 -7.55
C MET A 363 13.55 -13.80 -7.95
N GLU A 364 14.49 -13.73 -7.01
CA GLU A 364 15.92 -13.58 -7.33
C GLU A 364 16.52 -14.85 -7.96
N THR A 365 15.85 -15.99 -7.80
CA THR A 365 16.22 -17.29 -8.37
C THR A 365 15.44 -17.63 -9.65
N PHE A 366 14.71 -16.64 -10.20
CA PHE A 366 13.90 -16.83 -11.37
C PHE A 366 14.76 -17.15 -12.61
N GLU A 367 14.45 -18.26 -13.26
CA GLU A 367 15.11 -18.72 -14.48
C GLU A 367 14.08 -18.89 -15.60
N ALA A 368 14.17 -18.05 -16.63
CA ALA A 368 13.49 -18.24 -17.90
C ALA A 368 14.35 -19.16 -18.78
N LYS A 369 13.73 -20.21 -19.34
CA LYS A 369 14.39 -21.26 -20.14
C LYS A 369 14.15 -21.09 -21.63
#